data_AF-A0A0E3RCR5-F1
#
_entry.id   AF-A0A0E3RCR5-F1
#
_cell.length_a   1.000
_cell.length_b   1.000
_cell.length_c   1.000
_cell.angle_alpha   90.00
_cell.angle_beta   90.00
_cell.angle_gamma   90.00
#
_symmetry.space_group_name_H-M   'P 1'
#
loop_
_entity.id
_entity.type
_entity.pdbx_description
1 polymer ?
#
loop_
_entity_poly.entity_id
_entity_poly.type
_entity_poly.pdbx_seq_one_letter_code
_entity_poly.pdbx_strand_id
1 'polypeptide(L)'
;MDPEKKKEWEEKMLQEIDFLDNDIKKASEIFSALGHPIRLKIAYFLSQRDHCVCELIFKLNERQNLVSHHLAILKNCGVIEAYNVSKWRFYRLNPEFGDILNNILKM
;
A
#
# COMPACT_ATOMS: atom_id res chain seq x y z
N MET A 1 28.45 -5.42 34.87
CA MET A 1 27.54 -6.34 34.16
C MET A 1 28.38 -7.50 33.68
N ASP A 2 27.92 -8.74 33.89
CA ASP A 2 28.57 -9.94 33.38
C ASP A 2 28.81 -9.78 31.86
N PRO A 3 30.06 -9.91 31.36
CA PRO A 3 30.39 -9.71 29.95
C PRO A 3 29.52 -10.55 29.00
N GLU A 4 29.13 -11.75 29.42
CA GLU A 4 28.29 -12.65 28.63
C GLU A 4 26.85 -12.14 28.55
N LYS A 5 26.28 -11.71 29.69
CA LYS A 5 24.96 -11.06 29.73
C LYS A 5 24.91 -9.73 28.96
N LYS A 6 26.02 -8.99 28.92
CA LYS A 6 26.13 -7.77 28.12
C LYS A 6 26.06 -8.09 26.63
N LYS A 7 26.80 -9.11 26.18
CA LYS A 7 26.82 -9.54 24.77
C LYS A 7 25.46 -10.06 24.32
N GLU A 8 24.80 -10.89 25.12
CA GLU A 8 23.44 -11.38 24.84
C GLU A 8 22.43 -10.23 24.72
N TRP A 9 22.52 -9.22 25.59
CA TRP A 9 21.68 -8.03 25.50
C TRP A 9 21.96 -7.22 24.23
N GLU A 10 23.22 -7.01 23.86
CA GLU A 10 23.60 -6.29 22.64
C GLU A 10 23.11 -7.02 21.37
N GLU A 11 23.26 -8.34 21.30
CA GLU A 11 22.77 -9.16 20.19
C GLU A 11 21.24 -9.08 20.04
N LYS A 12 20.51 -9.14 21.16
CA LYS A 12 19.05 -9.00 21.16
C LYS A 12 18.62 -7.60 20.68
N MET A 13 19.28 -6.55 21.15
CA MET A 13 18.98 -5.18 20.73
C MET A 13 19.24 -4.98 19.23
N LEU A 14 20.32 -5.54 18.69
CA LEU A 14 20.61 -5.45 17.25
C LEU A 14 19.55 -6.18 16.41
N GLN A 15 19.04 -7.31 16.88
CA GLN A 15 17.94 -8.02 16.22
C GLN A 15 16.64 -7.22 16.25
N GLU A 16 16.32 -6.58 17.39
CA GLU A 16 15.13 -5.70 17.50
C GLU A 16 15.23 -4.48 16.57
N ILE A 17 16.42 -3.87 16.44
CA ILE A 17 16.65 -2.73 15.54
C ILE A 17 16.51 -3.15 14.07
N ASP A 18 17.15 -4.25 13.64
CA ASP A 18 17.06 -4.71 12.25
C ASP A 18 15.61 -5.08 11.87
N PHE A 19 14.89 -5.71 12.80
CA PHE A 19 13.47 -6.00 12.60
C PHE A 19 12.65 -4.70 12.45
N LEU A 20 12.86 -3.71 13.32
CA LEU A 20 12.17 -2.42 13.25
C LEU A 20 12.47 -1.68 11.95
N ASP A 21 13.74 -1.62 11.51
CA ASP A 21 14.14 -0.92 10.30
C ASP A 21 13.45 -1.48 9.05
N ASN A 22 13.30 -2.82 8.98
CA ASN A 22 12.60 -3.47 7.87
C ASN A 22 11.10 -3.13 7.86
N ASP A 23 10.43 -3.19 9.00
CA ASP A 23 9.00 -2.87 9.11
C ASP A 23 8.72 -1.39 8.86
N ILE A 24 9.55 -0.49 9.41
CA ILE A 24 9.45 0.96 9.18
C ILE A 24 9.69 1.29 7.71
N LYS A 25 10.66 0.64 7.07
CA LYS A 25 10.90 0.84 5.64
C LYS A 25 9.69 0.43 4.81
N LYS A 26 9.10 -0.73 5.09
CA LYS A 26 7.89 -1.20 4.41
C LYS A 26 6.71 -0.25 4.63
N ALA A 27 6.50 0.21 5.86
CA ALA A 27 5.47 1.20 6.18
C ALA A 27 5.70 2.51 5.41
N SER A 28 6.93 3.02 5.38
CA SER A 28 7.31 4.23 4.66
C SER A 28 7.02 4.12 3.16
N GLU A 29 7.30 2.96 2.54
CA GLU A 29 6.98 2.70 1.12
C GLU A 29 5.46 2.76 0.86
N ILE A 30 4.66 2.16 1.75
CA ILE A 30 3.19 2.20 1.68
C ILE A 30 2.66 3.63 1.82
N PHE A 31 3.11 4.38 2.84
CA PHE A 31 2.70 5.77 3.03
C PHE A 31 3.15 6.64 1.85
N SER A 32 4.36 6.43 1.33
CA SER A 32 4.85 7.11 0.14
C SER A 32 4.00 6.78 -1.10
N ALA A 33 3.52 5.55 -1.21
CA ALA A 33 2.60 5.14 -2.27
C ALA A 33 1.22 5.81 -2.11
N LEU A 34 0.68 5.86 -0.90
CA LEU A 34 -0.58 6.53 -0.62
C LEU A 34 -0.45 8.06 -0.65
N GLY A 35 0.72 8.66 -0.48
CA GLY A 35 0.88 10.13 -0.41
C GLY A 35 0.66 10.91 -1.71
N HIS A 36 0.30 10.25 -2.83
CA HIS A 36 0.08 10.93 -4.11
C HIS A 36 -1.41 11.09 -4.42
N PRO A 37 -1.86 12.27 -4.90
CA PRO A 37 -3.28 12.56 -5.13
C PRO A 37 -4.02 11.54 -6.01
N ILE A 38 -3.43 11.13 -7.14
CA ILE A 38 -4.08 10.14 -8.03
C ILE A 38 -4.18 8.76 -7.35
N ARG A 39 -3.18 8.37 -6.56
CA ARG A 39 -3.18 7.07 -5.87
C ARG A 39 -4.22 7.05 -4.74
N LEU A 40 -4.40 8.17 -4.02
CA LEU A 40 -5.52 8.31 -3.06
C LEU A 40 -6.87 8.26 -3.73
N LYS A 41 -7.05 8.91 -4.89
CA LYS A 41 -8.32 8.81 -5.64
C LYS A 41 -8.61 7.38 -6.07
N ILE A 42 -7.60 6.63 -6.53
CA ILE A 42 -7.74 5.20 -6.84
C ILE A 42 -8.16 4.42 -5.60
N ALA A 43 -7.43 4.59 -4.48
CA ALA A 43 -7.71 3.90 -3.22
C ALA A 43 -9.12 4.23 -2.69
N TYR A 44 -9.57 5.48 -2.81
CA TYR A 44 -10.92 5.91 -2.49
C TYR A 44 -11.98 5.17 -3.31
N PHE A 45 -11.83 5.12 -4.64
CA PHE A 45 -12.80 4.39 -5.47
C PHE A 45 -12.82 2.90 -5.12
N LEU A 46 -11.64 2.30 -4.92
CA LEU A 46 -11.50 0.90 -4.55
C LEU A 46 -12.00 0.57 -3.13
N SER A 47 -12.07 1.55 -2.22
CA SER A 47 -12.68 1.35 -0.90
C SER A 47 -14.21 1.28 -0.96
N GLN A 48 -14.83 1.76 -2.05
CA GLN A 48 -16.28 1.67 -2.26
C GLN A 48 -16.66 0.35 -2.93
N ARG A 49 -15.88 -0.08 -3.93
CA ARG A 49 -16.02 -1.38 -4.61
C ARG A 49 -14.83 -1.65 -5.53
N ASP A 50 -14.73 -2.87 -6.01
CA ASP A 50 -13.78 -3.24 -7.06
C ASP A 50 -14.07 -2.50 -8.37
N HIS A 51 -13.02 -2.11 -9.08
CA HIS A 51 -13.11 -1.37 -10.34
C HIS A 51 -12.23 -1.97 -11.43
N CYS A 52 -12.70 -1.96 -12.69
CA CYS A 52 -11.82 -2.25 -13.83
C CYS A 52 -10.89 -1.05 -14.11
N VAL A 53 -9.77 -1.32 -14.79
CA VAL A 53 -8.86 -0.25 -15.27
C VAL A 53 -9.60 0.80 -16.11
N CYS A 54 -10.56 0.37 -16.92
CA CYS A 54 -11.40 1.23 -17.75
C CYS A 54 -12.20 2.27 -16.95
N GLU A 55 -12.84 1.84 -15.87
CA GLU A 55 -13.61 2.70 -14.98
C GLU A 55 -12.71 3.71 -14.27
N LEU A 56 -11.52 3.27 -13.83
CA LEU A 56 -10.57 4.15 -13.15
C LEU A 56 -10.03 5.23 -14.10
N ILE A 57 -9.71 4.87 -15.34
CA ILE A 57 -9.33 5.82 -16.40
C ILE A 57 -10.41 6.90 -16.57
N PHE A 58 -11.67 6.46 -16.72
CA PHE A 58 -12.79 7.36 -16.89
C PHE A 58 -13.00 8.27 -15.67
N LYS A 59 -13.01 7.71 -14.45
CA LYS A 59 -13.25 8.44 -13.20
C LYS A 59 -12.14 9.44 -12.85
N LEU A 60 -10.90 9.11 -13.17
CA LEU A 60 -9.76 9.99 -12.90
C LEU A 60 -9.60 11.07 -13.97
N ASN A 61 -10.21 10.90 -15.15
CA ASN A 61 -9.99 11.72 -16.34
C ASN A 61 -8.50 11.81 -16.71
N GLU A 62 -7.83 10.66 -16.68
CA GLU A 62 -6.39 10.54 -16.90
C GLU A 62 -6.05 9.53 -18.00
N ARG A 63 -4.84 9.65 -18.55
CA ARG A 63 -4.38 8.72 -19.61
C ARG A 63 -4.11 7.32 -19.06
N GLN A 64 -4.41 6.30 -19.86
CA GLN A 64 -4.25 4.88 -19.50
C GLN A 64 -2.86 4.52 -18.98
N ASN A 65 -1.80 5.05 -19.60
CA ASN A 65 -0.42 4.78 -19.19
C ASN A 65 -0.14 5.28 -17.76
N LEU A 66 -0.63 6.47 -17.42
CA LEU A 66 -0.47 7.08 -16.10
C LEU A 66 -1.25 6.31 -15.03
N VAL A 67 -2.52 5.97 -15.31
CA VAL A 67 -3.34 5.16 -14.40
C VAL A 67 -2.72 3.79 -14.17
N SER A 68 -2.25 3.13 -15.23
CA SER A 68 -1.59 1.81 -15.12
C SER A 68 -0.30 1.88 -14.29
N HIS A 69 0.48 2.96 -14.42
CA HIS A 69 1.67 3.19 -13.61
C HIS A 69 1.32 3.33 -12.12
N HIS A 70 0.31 4.13 -11.78
CA HIS A 70 -0.15 4.27 -10.40
C HIS A 70 -0.69 2.97 -9.81
N LEU A 71 -1.44 2.19 -10.59
CA LEU A 71 -1.92 0.86 -10.19
C LEU A 71 -0.77 -0.11 -9.94
N ALA A 72 0.29 -0.09 -10.77
CA ALA A 72 1.46 -0.93 -10.56
C ALA A 72 2.18 -0.59 -9.24
N ILE A 73 2.35 0.70 -8.91
CA ILE A 73 2.97 1.11 -7.66
C ILE A 73 2.14 0.66 -6.44
N LEU A 74 0.83 0.94 -6.46
CA LEU A 74 -0.06 0.53 -5.36
C LEU A 74 -0.08 -1.00 -5.18
N LYS A 75 -0.03 -1.76 -6.28
CA LYS A 75 0.05 -3.22 -6.24
C LYS A 75 1.37 -3.70 -5.66
N ASN A 76 2.49 -3.11 -6.08
CA ASN A 76 3.82 -3.49 -5.59
C ASN A 76 3.98 -3.25 -4.09
N CYS A 77 3.30 -2.23 -3.55
CA CYS A 77 3.27 -1.95 -2.11
C CYS A 77 2.18 -2.73 -1.36
N GLY A 78 1.42 -3.61 -2.02
CA GLY A 78 0.39 -4.44 -1.39
C GLY A 78 -0.89 -3.71 -0.98
N VAL A 79 -1.07 -2.45 -1.39
CA VAL A 79 -2.27 -1.65 -1.10
C VAL A 79 -3.48 -2.15 -1.88
N ILE A 80 -3.25 -2.65 -3.09
CA ILE A 80 -4.30 -3.18 -3.96
C ILE A 80 -3.87 -4.53 -4.54
N GLU A 81 -4.88 -5.31 -4.90
CA GLU A 81 -4.72 -6.55 -5.65
C GLU A 81 -5.34 -6.41 -7.03
N ALA A 82 -4.87 -7.22 -7.98
CA ALA A 82 -5.41 -7.27 -9.33
C ALA A 82 -5.86 -8.69 -9.66
N TYR A 83 -7.03 -8.83 -10.27
CA TYR A 83 -7.59 -10.11 -10.67
C TYR A 83 -8.32 -9.97 -12.01
N ASN A 84 -8.55 -11.09 -12.70
CA ASN A 84 -9.22 -11.09 -14.00
C ASN A 84 -10.68 -11.52 -13.83
N VAL A 85 -11.60 -10.79 -14.46
CA VAL A 85 -13.01 -11.16 -14.60
C VAL A 85 -13.33 -11.21 -16.08
N SER A 86 -13.49 -12.41 -16.63
CA SER A 86 -13.60 -12.62 -18.07
C SER A 86 -12.41 -11.97 -18.80
N LYS A 87 -12.68 -11.04 -19.73
CA LYS A 87 -11.66 -10.31 -20.51
C LYS A 87 -11.10 -9.06 -19.83
N TRP A 88 -11.54 -8.73 -18.62
CA TRP A 88 -11.21 -7.46 -17.97
C TRP A 88 -10.33 -7.66 -16.74
N ARG A 89 -9.39 -6.74 -16.53
CA ARG A 89 -8.59 -6.67 -15.30
C ARG A 89 -9.26 -5.74 -14.30
N PHE A 90 -9.60 -6.30 -13.14
CA PHE A 90 -10.15 -5.61 -11.99
C PHE A 90 -9.10 -5.42 -10.91
N TYR A 91 -9.34 -4.43 -10.07
CA TYR A 91 -8.54 -4.11 -8.91
C TYR A 91 -9.43 -4.03 -7.68
N ARG A 92 -8.87 -4.43 -6.54
CA ARG A 92 -9.51 -4.43 -5.22
C ARG A 92 -8.57 -3.80 -4.20
N LEU A 93 -9.12 -3.05 -3.24
CA LEU A 93 -8.36 -2.58 -2.09
C LEU A 93 -8.04 -3.75 -1.14
N ASN A 94 -6.81 -3.83 -0.65
CA ASN A 94 -6.49 -4.77 0.43
C ASN A 94 -7.29 -4.35 1.70
N PRO A 95 -8.09 -5.26 2.29
CA PRO A 95 -8.95 -4.95 3.44
C PRO A 95 -8.26 -4.27 4.62
N GLU A 96 -6.96 -4.54 4.84
CA GLU A 96 -6.17 -3.91 5.90
C GLU A 96 -6.13 -2.38 5.82
N PHE A 97 -6.33 -1.82 4.61
CA PHE A 97 -6.36 -0.37 4.38
C PHE A 97 -7.77 0.24 4.41
N GLY A 98 -8.82 -0.58 4.50
CA GLY A 98 -10.21 -0.12 4.39
C GLY A 98 -10.57 0.90 5.48
N ASP A 99 -10.30 0.56 6.75
CA ASP A 99 -10.67 1.39 7.89
C ASP A 99 -9.90 2.71 7.93
N ILE A 100 -8.58 2.66 7.72
CA ILE A 100 -7.73 3.86 7.74
C ILE A 100 -8.10 4.83 6.61
N LEU A 101 -8.37 4.33 5.40
CA LEU A 101 -8.78 5.18 4.28
C LEU A 101 -10.17 5.78 4.51
N ASN A 102 -11.10 5.02 5.09
CA ASN A 102 -12.42 5.53 5.45
C ASN A 102 -12.32 6.68 6.47
N ASN A 103 -11.45 6.54 7.48
CA ASN A 103 -11.26 7.58 8.48
C ASN A 103 -10.63 8.85 7.89
N ILE A 104 -9.64 8.74 7.01
CA ILE A 104 -8.92 9.91 6.47
C ILE A 104 -9.73 10.63 5.39
N LEU A 105 -10.50 9.90 4.57
CA LEU A 105 -11.17 10.46 3.39
C LEU A 105 -12.63 10.87 3.64
N LYS A 106 -13.19 10.60 4.82
CA LYS A 106 -14.54 11.00 5.24
C LYS A 106 -14.53 11.99 6.42
N MET A 107 -13.38 12.57 6.75
CA MET A 107 -13.26 13.76 7.62
C MET A 107 -13.77 15.01 6.90
#